data_AF-A0A7C0YDF5-F1
#
_entry.id   AF-A0A7C0YDF5-F1
#
_cell.length_a   1.000
_cell.length_b   1.000
_cell.length_c   1.000
_cell.angle_alpha   90.00
_cell.angle_beta   90.00
_cell.angle_gamma   90.00
#
_symmetry.space_group_name_H-M   'P 1'
#
loop_
_entity.id
_entity.type
_entity.pdbx_description
1 polymer ?
#
loop_
_entity_poly.entity_id
_entity_poly.type
_entity_poly.pdbx_seq_one_letter_code
_entity_poly.pdbx_strand_id
1 'polypeptide(L)' 'MGVVTIPLSEEHLEKLKEKARSLQVTPEELLLASLEDLLSHSDEGFRQAMKHVLQKNKELYRRLAAGS' A
#
# COMPACT_ATOMS: atom_id res chain seq x y z
N MET A 1 -16.49 11.32 -2.07
CA MET A 1 -15.61 10.42 -2.83
C MET A 1 -14.24 11.07 -2.86
N GLY A 2 -13.18 10.33 -2.51
CA GLY A 2 -11.80 10.83 -2.54
C GLY A 2 -10.94 9.91 -3.40
N VAL A 3 -9.90 10.47 -4.02
CA VAL A 3 -8.94 9.72 -4.84
C VAL A 3 -7.60 9.71 -4.11
N VAL A 4 -6.99 8.54 -3.99
CA VAL A 4 -5.65 8.37 -3.44
C VAL A 4 -4.74 7.88 -4.56
N THR A 5 -3.71 8.65 -4.89
CA THR A 5 -2.70 8.27 -5.90
C THR A 5 -1.49 7.69 -5.17
N ILE A 6 -1.14 6.44 -5.47
CA ILE A 6 0.00 5.76 -4.87
C ILE A 6 1.01 5.45 -5.98
N PRO A 7 2.23 6.01 -5.93
CA PRO A 7 3.28 5.62 -6.87
C PRO A 7 3.72 4.19 -6.56
N LEU A 8 3.71 3.34 -7.59
CA LEU A 8 4.20 1.97 -7.53
C LEU A 8 5.45 1.85 -8.40
N SER A 9 6.40 1.01 -7.98
CA SER A 9 7.46 0.58 -8.89
C SER A 9 6.85 -0.25 -10.03
N GLU A 10 7.52 -0.27 -11.18
CA GLU A 10 7.08 -1.07 -12.33
C GLU A 10 6.91 -2.55 -11.97
N GLU A 11 7.85 -3.11 -11.19
CA GLU A 11 7.77 -4.49 -10.71
C GLU A 11 6.51 -4.77 -9.88
N HIS A 12 6.15 -3.85 -8.97
CA HIS A 12 4.95 -4.03 -8.14
C HIS A 12 3.67 -3.86 -8.96
N LEU A 13 3.67 -2.96 -9.94
CA LEU A 13 2.54 -2.77 -10.84
C LEU A 13 2.32 -4.03 -11.70
N GLU A 14 3.37 -4.63 -12.23
CA GLU A 14 3.26 -5.87 -13.02
C GLU A 14 2.74 -7.04 -12.17
N LYS A 15 3.26 -7.24 -10.95
CA LYS A 15 2.75 -8.27 -10.03
C LYS A 15 1.27 -8.05 -9.69
N LEU A 16 0.85 -6.80 -9.52
CA LEU A 16 -0.55 -6.45 -9.25
C LEU A 16 -1.43 -6.81 -10.45
N LYS A 17 -1.01 -6.45 -11.68
CA LYS A 17 -1.72 -6.81 -12.92
C LYS A 17 -1.84 -8.31 -13.10
N GLU A 18 -0.77 -9.07 -12.85
CA GLU A 18 -0.80 -10.54 -12.93
C GLU A 18 -1.81 -11.14 -11.94
N LYS A 19 -1.81 -10.66 -10.70
CA LYS A 19 -2.73 -11.13 -9.66
C LYS A 19 -4.19 -10.73 -9.92
N ALA A 20 -4.41 -9.55 -10.49
CA ALA A 20 -5.75 -9.12 -10.89
C ALA A 20 -6.26 -9.96 -12.07
N ARG A 21 -5.39 -10.24 -13.05
CA ARG A 21 -5.69 -11.07 -14.22
C ARG A 21 -6.08 -12.50 -13.84
N SER A 22 -5.39 -13.11 -12.89
CA SER A 22 -5.72 -14.48 -12.43
C SER A 22 -7.09 -14.56 -11.74
N LEU A 23 -7.52 -13.44 -11.13
CA LEU A 23 -8.81 -13.28 -10.47
C LEU A 23 -9.89 -12.69 -11.39
N GLN A 24 -9.56 -12.39 -12.66
CA GLN A 24 -10.44 -11.76 -13.65
C GLN A 24 -11.03 -10.41 -13.21
N VAL A 25 -10.26 -9.64 -12.44
CA VAL A 25 -10.61 -8.29 -11.98
C VAL A 25 -9.59 -7.27 -12.49
N THR A 26 -9.91 -5.98 -12.36
CA THR A 26 -8.94 -4.91 -12.57
C THR A 26 -7.97 -4.77 -11.38
N PRO A 27 -6.74 -4.26 -11.61
CA PRO A 27 -5.81 -3.90 -10.54
C PRO A 27 -6.44 -2.98 -9.48
N GLU A 28 -7.29 -2.05 -9.92
CA GLU A 28 -7.99 -1.08 -9.08
C GLU A 28 -9.04 -1.76 -8.20
N GLU A 29 -9.86 -2.64 -8.76
CA GLU A 29 -10.85 -3.43 -7.98
C GLU A 29 -10.17 -4.34 -6.97
N LEU A 30 -9.04 -4.96 -7.35
CA LEU A 30 -8.25 -5.80 -6.43
C LEU A 30 -7.70 -4.98 -5.26
N LEU A 31 -7.17 -3.78 -5.53
CA LEU A 31 -6.69 -2.86 -4.48
C LEU A 31 -7.83 -2.37 -3.59
N LEU A 32 -8.98 -2.04 -4.18
CA LEU A 32 -10.14 -1.59 -3.42
C LEU A 32 -10.66 -2.69 -2.49
N ALA A 33 -10.83 -3.91 -2.99
CA ALA A 33 -11.24 -5.06 -2.17
C ALA A 33 -10.23 -5.36 -1.06
N SER A 34 -8.93 -5.25 -1.34
CA SER A 34 -7.87 -5.41 -0.33
C SER A 34 -7.89 -4.30 0.72
N LEU A 35 -8.21 -3.06 0.31
CA LEU A 35 -8.33 -1.92 1.21
C LEU A 35 -9.57 -2.07 2.10
N GLU A 36 -10.71 -2.47 1.53
CA GLU A 36 -11.93 -2.76 2.28
C GLU A 36 -11.69 -3.88 3.28
N ASP A 37 -11.00 -4.96 2.89
CA ASP A 37 -10.61 -6.05 3.79
C ASP A 37 -9.70 -5.54 4.92
N LEU A 38 -8.68 -4.74 4.60
CA LEU A 38 -7.77 -4.14 5.57
C LEU A 38 -8.49 -3.24 6.59
N LEU A 39 -9.44 -2.43 6.12
CA LEU A 39 -10.25 -1.52 6.94
C LEU A 39 -11.36 -2.27 7.71
N SER A 40 -11.80 -3.43 7.21
CA SER A 40 -12.78 -4.28 7.90
C SER A 40 -12.13 -5.10 9.03
N HIS A 41 -10.85 -5.44 8.90
CA HIS A 41 -10.07 -6.18 9.88
C HIS A 41 -9.39 -5.29 10.94
N SER A 42 -9.68 -3.99 10.97
CA SER A 42 -8.99 -3.01 11.81
C SER A 42 -9.68 -2.74 13.14
N ASP A 43 -9.38 -3.58 14.12
CA ASP A 43 -8.92 -2.98 15.38
C ASP A 43 -7.50 -3.46 15.74
N GLU A 44 -7.10 -4.70 15.42
CA GLU A 44 -5.78 -5.20 15.84
C GLU A 44 -4.70 -5.25 14.74
N GLY A 45 -5.01 -5.75 13.53
CA GLY A 45 -4.01 -5.92 12.47
C GLY A 45 -3.49 -4.60 11.85
N PHE A 46 -4.38 -3.62 11.69
CA PHE A 46 -4.08 -2.31 11.12
C PHE A 46 -3.06 -1.51 11.95
N ARG A 47 -3.12 -1.61 13.29
CA ARG A 47 -2.17 -0.92 14.19
C ARG A 47 -0.73 -1.42 14.01
N GLN A 48 -0.52 -2.71 13.70
CA GLN A 48 0.82 -3.24 13.46
C GLN A 48 1.37 -2.85 12.09
N ALA A 49 0.56 -2.94 11.03
CA ALA A 49 0.98 -2.52 9.68
C ALA A 49 1.29 -1.01 9.62
N MET A 50 0.48 -0.18 10.28
CA MET A 50 0.75 1.26 10.40
C MET A 50 2.07 1.56 11.12
N LYS A 51 2.42 0.82 12.19
CA LYS A 51 3.73 0.96 12.84
C LYS A 51 4.88 0.66 11.89
N HIS A 52 4.72 -0.34 11.01
CA HIS A 52 5.77 -0.74 10.06
C HIS A 52 5.99 0.30 8.94
N VAL A 53 4.90 0.87 8.39
CA VAL A 53 4.96 1.93 7.37
C VAL A 53 5.51 3.24 7.96
N LEU A 54 5.09 3.60 9.18
CA LEU A 54 5.63 4.77 9.88
C LEU A 54 7.11 4.61 10.23
N GLN A 55 7.56 3.41 10.61
CA GLN A 55 8.98 3.15 10.85
C GLN A 55 9.82 3.30 9.58
N LYS A 56 9.37 2.75 8.44
CA LYS A 56 10.10 2.88 7.16
C LYS A 56 10.17 4.33 6.68
N ASN A 57 9.09 5.09 6.78
CA ASN A 57 9.09 6.50 6.36
C ASN A 57 10.01 7.36 7.25
N LYS A 58 10.09 7.08 8.55
CA LYS A 58 10.94 7.83 9.48
C LYS A 58 12.44 7.68 9.16
N GLU A 59 12.85 6.55 8.59
CA GLU A 59 14.24 6.29 8.22
C GLU A 59 14.63 7.00 6.91
N LEU A 60 13.72 7.05 5.94
CA LEU A 60 13.88 7.84 4.70
C LEU A 60 13.95 9.35 5.00
N TYR A 61 13.07 9.87 5.86
CA TYR A 61 13.12 11.29 6.27
C TYR A 61 14.36 11.65 7.09
N ARG A 62 14.88 10.72 7.93
CA ARG A 62 16.13 10.98 8.69
C ARG A 62 17.35 11.14 7.81
N ARG A 63 17.46 10.38 6.72
CA ARG A 63 18.61 10.47 5.79
C ARG A 63 18.58 11.75 4.95
N LEU A 64 17.40 12.27 4.64
CA LEU A 64 17.24 13.53 3.93
C LEU A 64 17.51 14.76 4.81
N ALA A 65 17.22 14.69 6.11
CA ALA A 65 17.45 15.81 7.04
C ALA A 65 18.88 15.92 7.59
N ALA A 66 19.67 14.84 7.56
CA ALA A 66 21.05 14.82 8.08
C ALA A 66 22.12 15.15 7.02
N GLY A 67 21.72 15.36 5.76
CA GLY A 67 22.57 15.79 4.66
C GLY A 67 22.24 17.22 4.20
N SER A 68 21.86 18.09 5.13
CA SER A 68 21.64 19.52 4.88
C SER A 68 22.66 20.38 5.59
#